data_AF-A0A2N7IJ58-F1
#
_entry.id   AF-A0A2N7IJ58-F1
#
_cell.length_a   1.000
_cell.length_b   1.000
_cell.length_c   1.000
_cell.angle_alpha   90.00
_cell.angle_beta   90.00
_cell.angle_gamma   90.00
#
_symmetry.space_group_name_H-M   'P 1'
#
loop_
_entity.id
_entity.type
_entity.pdbx_description
1 polymer ?
#
loop_
_entity_poly.entity_id
_entity_poly.type
_entity_poly.pdbx_seq_one_letter_code
_entity_poly.pdbx_strand_id
1 'polypeptide(L)'
;MFIHHVNGIDWLVITAFEELKTMFIEDAGPIPSYFSTASELSLIDQAKRSCGFLPKLRGVITDTGTYQSENLEEDLNPQLACIVEGRGRMFIYHGDYVAFVDDEQTFITRMD
;
A
#
# COMPACT_ATOMS: atom_id res chain seq x y z
N MET A 1 -12.34 2.91 -14.03
CA MET A 1 -11.89 2.35 -12.74
C MET A 1 -11.41 0.92 -12.98
N PHE A 2 -10.19 0.56 -12.58
CA PHE A 2 -9.67 -0.80 -12.71
C PHE A 2 -9.36 -1.35 -11.33
N ILE A 3 -9.80 -2.58 -11.09
CA ILE A 3 -9.62 -3.28 -9.83
C ILE A 3 -8.76 -4.51 -10.10
N HIS A 4 -7.62 -4.60 -9.43
CA HIS A 4 -6.78 -5.78 -9.41
C HIS A 4 -7.17 -6.63 -8.20
N HIS A 5 -7.62 -7.87 -8.44
CA HIS A 5 -8.10 -8.74 -7.38
C HIS A 5 -7.03 -9.76 -6.99
N VAL A 6 -6.58 -9.72 -5.73
CA VAL A 6 -5.58 -10.65 -5.18
C VAL A 6 -5.97 -11.05 -3.76
N ASN A 7 -5.97 -12.36 -3.47
CA ASN A 7 -6.22 -12.91 -2.13
C ASN A 7 -7.51 -12.40 -1.44
N GLY A 8 -8.54 -12.12 -2.23
CA GLY A 8 -9.82 -11.61 -1.73
C GLY A 8 -9.82 -10.10 -1.42
N ILE A 9 -8.77 -9.38 -1.81
CA ILE A 9 -8.66 -7.92 -1.69
C ILE A 9 -8.81 -7.28 -3.07
N ASP A 10 -9.63 -6.25 -3.13
CA ASP A 10 -9.79 -5.39 -4.30
C ASP A 10 -8.80 -4.22 -4.21
N TRP A 11 -7.83 -4.20 -5.13
CA TRP A 11 -6.83 -3.15 -5.25
C TRP A 11 -7.22 -2.19 -6.36
N LEU A 12 -7.49 -0.94 -5.99
CA LEU A 12 -7.75 0.13 -6.93
C LEU A 12 -6.43 0.59 -7.57
N VAL A 13 -6.36 0.51 -8.90
CA VAL A 13 -5.24 1.08 -9.67
C VAL A 13 -5.47 2.59 -9.86
N ILE A 14 -4.54 3.40 -9.34
CA ILE A 14 -4.66 4.86 -9.27
C ILE A 14 -3.92 5.48 -10.46
N THR A 15 -4.64 5.62 -11.56
CA THR A 15 -4.18 6.37 -12.74
C THR A 15 -5.35 6.74 -13.63
N ALA A 16 -5.22 7.85 -14.35
CA ALA A 16 -6.16 8.24 -15.40
C ALA A 16 -5.84 7.57 -16.76
N PHE A 17 -4.63 7.02 -16.93
CA PHE A 17 -4.16 6.44 -18.19
C PHE A 17 -4.42 4.93 -18.21
N GLU A 18 -5.30 4.48 -19.10
CA GLU A 18 -5.67 3.07 -19.23
C GLU A 18 -4.46 2.19 -19.60
N GLU A 19 -3.54 2.71 -20.42
CA GLU A 19 -2.38 1.97 -20.93
C GLU A 19 -1.35 1.65 -19.84
N LEU A 20 -1.34 2.42 -18.74
CA LEU A 20 -0.37 2.27 -17.64
C LEU A 20 -0.86 1.35 -16.51
N LYS A 21 -2.11 0.89 -16.56
CA LYS A 21 -2.69 0.13 -15.44
C LYS A 21 -1.97 -1.18 -15.16
N THR A 22 -1.61 -1.91 -16.22
CA THR A 22 -0.85 -3.16 -16.08
C THR A 22 0.53 -2.90 -15.49
N MET A 23 1.20 -1.82 -15.92
CA MET A 23 2.52 -1.44 -15.40
C MET A 23 2.49 -1.22 -13.89
N PHE A 24 1.48 -0.54 -13.35
CA PHE A 24 1.37 -0.33 -11.89
C PHE A 24 1.11 -1.62 -11.09
N ILE A 25 0.52 -2.63 -11.70
CA ILE A 25 0.35 -3.95 -11.08
C ILE A 25 1.66 -4.72 -11.10
N GLU A 26 2.40 -4.65 -12.21
CA GLU A 26 3.70 -5.29 -12.37
C GLU A 26 4.74 -4.65 -11.43
N ASP A 27 4.77 -3.33 -11.33
CA ASP A 27 5.64 -2.55 -10.43
C ASP A 27 5.40 -2.89 -8.96
N ALA A 28 4.15 -3.12 -8.55
CA ALA A 28 3.83 -3.54 -7.19
C ALA A 28 4.32 -4.96 -6.86
N GLY A 29 4.71 -5.73 -7.88
CA GLY A 29 5.33 -7.03 -7.74
C GLY A 29 4.50 -7.99 -6.86
N PRO A 30 5.16 -8.73 -5.95
CA PRO A 30 4.47 -9.69 -5.08
C PRO A 30 3.77 -9.04 -3.88
N ILE A 31 3.94 -7.73 -3.63
CA ILE A 31 3.47 -7.06 -2.42
C ILE A 31 1.97 -7.32 -2.16
N PRO A 32 1.06 -7.19 -3.15
CA PRO A 32 -0.36 -7.47 -2.93
C PRO A 32 -0.64 -8.89 -2.40
N SER A 33 0.19 -9.87 -2.76
CA SER A 33 0.02 -11.27 -2.37
C SER A 33 0.35 -11.58 -0.90
N TYR A 34 0.96 -10.63 -0.18
CA TYR A 34 1.26 -10.78 1.25
C TYR A 34 0.03 -10.58 2.13
N PHE A 35 -1.06 -10.07 1.57
CA PHE A 35 -2.25 -9.68 2.29
C PHE A 35 -3.45 -10.54 1.90
N SER A 36 -4.36 -10.74 2.84
CA SER A 36 -5.62 -11.45 2.59
C SER A 36 -6.72 -10.99 3.55
N THR A 37 -7.95 -10.94 3.04
CA THR A 37 -9.16 -10.73 3.86
C THR A 37 -9.54 -11.95 4.71
N ALA A 38 -9.03 -13.13 4.38
CA ALA A 38 -9.26 -14.35 5.18
C ALA A 38 -8.48 -14.35 6.51
N SER A 39 -7.52 -13.43 6.67
CA SER A 39 -6.70 -13.33 7.88
C SER A 39 -7.42 -12.52 8.97
N GLU A 40 -7.32 -13.00 10.21
CA GLU A 40 -7.79 -12.25 11.37
C GLU A 40 -6.83 -11.14 11.84
N LEU A 41 -5.70 -10.96 11.14
CA LEU A 41 -4.69 -9.97 11.48
C LEU A 41 -4.95 -8.63 10.77
N SER A 42 -4.57 -7.52 11.43
CA SER A 42 -4.49 -6.21 10.78
C SER A 42 -3.55 -6.25 9.58
N LEU A 43 -3.67 -5.32 8.63
CA LEU A 43 -2.76 -5.26 7.47
C LEU A 43 -1.30 -5.08 7.90
N ILE A 44 -1.06 -4.31 8.97
CA ILE A 44 0.28 -4.12 9.54
C ILE A 44 0.84 -5.42 10.12
N ASP A 45 0.03 -6.22 10.80
CA ASP A 45 0.49 -7.48 11.38
C ASP A 45 0.67 -8.57 10.32
N GLN A 46 -0.13 -8.55 9.24
CA GLN A 46 0.13 -9.37 8.06
C GLN A 46 1.48 -9.00 7.42
N ALA A 47 1.78 -7.71 7.25
CA ALA A 47 3.05 -7.23 6.75
C ALA A 47 4.24 -7.68 7.62
N LYS A 48 4.15 -7.53 8.94
CA LYS A 48 5.19 -7.99 9.88
C LYS A 48 5.38 -9.50 9.83
N ARG A 49 4.31 -10.27 9.61
CA ARG A 49 4.38 -11.72 9.50
C ARG A 49 5.09 -12.17 8.22
N SER A 50 4.84 -11.50 7.10
CA SER A 50 5.41 -11.84 5.80
C SER A 50 6.86 -11.34 5.65
N CYS A 51 7.16 -10.14 6.13
CA CYS A 51 8.44 -9.46 5.91
C CYS A 51 9.34 -9.39 7.16
N GLY A 52 8.83 -9.78 8.34
CA GLY A 52 9.54 -9.68 9.60
C GLY A 52 9.54 -8.25 10.18
N PHE A 53 10.72 -7.69 10.43
CA PHE A 53 10.84 -6.35 10.99
C PHE A 53 10.61 -5.29 9.90
N LEU A 54 9.62 -4.42 10.12
CA LEU A 54 9.32 -3.30 9.22
C LEU A 54 9.91 -2.00 9.78
N PRO A 55 10.96 -1.43 9.17
CA PRO A 55 11.50 -0.15 9.60
C PRO A 55 10.51 0.99 9.30
N LYS A 56 10.15 1.75 10.34
CA LYS A 56 9.29 2.94 10.16
C LYS A 56 10.07 4.06 9.46
N LEU A 57 9.55 4.57 8.34
CA LEU A 57 10.05 5.76 7.68
C LEU A 57 9.41 7.04 8.24
N ARG A 58 10.12 8.16 8.13
CA ARG A 58 9.66 9.47 8.61
C ARG A 58 8.89 10.21 7.52
N GLY A 59 7.65 10.57 7.81
CA GLY A 59 6.83 11.48 7.01
C GLY A 59 5.35 11.36 7.37
N VAL A 60 4.50 11.89 6.51
CA VAL A 60 3.05 11.99 6.70
C VAL A 60 2.35 11.33 5.52
N ILE A 61 1.25 10.60 5.80
CA ILE A 61 0.35 10.06 4.79
C ILE A 61 -0.94 10.84 4.86
N THR A 62 -1.35 11.43 3.75
CA THR A 62 -2.62 12.16 3.64
C THR A 62 -3.80 11.20 3.55
N ASP A 63 -5.03 11.72 3.65
CA ASP A 63 -6.25 10.90 3.55
C ASP A 63 -6.40 10.21 2.20
N THR A 64 -5.82 10.77 1.13
CA THR A 64 -5.79 10.20 -0.22
C THR A 64 -4.62 9.23 -0.43
N GLY A 65 -3.78 9.03 0.60
CA GLY A 65 -2.63 8.14 0.52
C GLY A 65 -1.40 8.75 -0.12
N THR A 66 -1.31 10.08 -0.30
CA THR A 66 -0.08 10.74 -0.74
C THR A 66 0.92 10.77 0.42
N TYR A 67 2.16 10.34 0.16
CA TYR A 67 3.25 10.36 1.14
C TYR A 67 4.12 11.61 0.97
N GLN A 68 4.31 12.33 2.07
CA GLN A 68 5.06 13.57 2.15
C GLN A 68 6.18 13.44 3.18
N SER A 69 7.39 13.88 2.84
CA SER A 69 8.54 13.87 3.74
C SER A 69 9.52 14.99 3.38
N GLU A 70 10.17 15.58 4.38
CA GLU A 70 11.20 16.61 4.18
C GLU A 70 12.41 16.10 3.36
N ASN A 71 12.59 14.79 3.28
CA ASN A 71 13.69 14.17 2.54
C ASN A 71 13.33 13.81 1.09
N LEU A 72 12.11 14.11 0.65
CA LEU A 72 11.68 13.88 -0.73
C LEU A 72 11.63 15.21 -1.48
N GLU A 73 12.15 15.21 -2.72
CA GLU A 73 12.04 16.36 -3.62
C GLU A 73 10.59 16.58 -4.08
N GLU A 74 9.83 15.49 -4.23
CA GLU A 74 8.43 15.48 -4.64
C GLU A 74 7.61 14.47 -3.82
N ASP A 75 6.33 14.78 -3.62
CA ASP A 75 5.38 13.90 -2.94
C ASP A 75 5.20 12.58 -3.71
N LEU A 76 5.15 11.45 -2.99
CA LEU A 76 4.86 10.16 -3.62
C LEU A 76 3.36 9.92 -3.66
N ASN A 77 2.85 9.73 -4.88
CA ASN A 77 1.47 9.34 -5.11
C ASN A 77 1.36 7.81 -5.20
N PRO A 78 0.32 7.21 -4.60
CA PRO A 78 0.14 5.77 -4.62
C PRO A 78 -0.24 5.28 -6.02
N GLN A 79 0.27 4.11 -6.39
CA GLN A 79 -0.04 3.39 -7.62
C GLN A 79 -1.22 2.43 -7.41
N LEU A 80 -1.27 1.79 -6.24
CA LEU A 80 -2.35 0.93 -5.80
C LEU A 80 -2.85 1.36 -4.43
N ALA A 81 -4.15 1.22 -4.20
CA ALA A 81 -4.73 1.35 -2.87
C ALA A 81 -5.78 0.27 -2.60
N CYS A 82 -5.90 -0.13 -1.35
CA CYS A 82 -7.00 -0.96 -0.90
C CYS A 82 -7.52 -0.50 0.46
N ILE A 83 -8.77 -0.86 0.74
CA ILE A 83 -9.38 -0.76 2.06
C ILE A 83 -9.93 -2.13 2.42
N VAL A 84 -9.59 -2.58 3.63
CA VAL A 84 -10.13 -3.83 4.18
C VAL A 84 -10.86 -3.47 5.48
N GLU A 85 -12.17 -3.66 5.48
CA GLU A 85 -13.03 -3.30 6.61
C GLU A 85 -12.54 -3.94 7.91
N GLY A 86 -12.38 -3.12 8.95
CA GLY A 86 -11.84 -3.55 10.25
C GLY A 86 -10.34 -3.93 10.24
N ARG A 87 -9.63 -3.80 9.12
CA ARG A 87 -8.18 -4.14 8.99
C ARG A 87 -7.30 -2.97 8.54
N GLY A 88 -7.91 -1.88 8.06
CA GLY A 88 -7.25 -0.63 7.68
C GLY A 88 -7.20 -0.38 6.17
N ARG A 89 -6.45 0.65 5.79
CA ARG A 89 -6.16 1.04 4.42
C ARG A 89 -4.68 0.85 4.11
N MET A 90 -4.37 0.59 2.85
CA MET A 90 -3.01 0.45 2.40
C MET A 90 -2.80 1.12 1.05
N PHE A 91 -1.59 1.65 0.87
CA PHE A 91 -1.14 2.35 -0.32
C PHE A 91 0.22 1.81 -0.74
N ILE A 92 0.35 1.39 -1.99
CA ILE A 92 1.63 0.97 -2.58
C ILE A 92 2.08 2.06 -3.54
N TYR A 93 3.34 2.47 -3.44
CA TYR A 93 3.96 3.47 -4.28
C TYR A 93 5.06 2.84 -5.13
N HIS A 94 5.54 3.59 -6.11
CA HIS A 94 6.71 3.22 -6.88
C HIS A 94 7.93 2.98 -5.96
N GLY A 95 8.74 1.95 -6.26
CA GLY A 95 9.95 1.62 -5.49
C GLY A 95 9.65 0.93 -4.15
N ASP A 96 8.59 0.14 -4.12
CA ASP A 96 8.22 -0.80 -3.04
C ASP A 96 7.90 -0.14 -1.69
N TYR A 97 7.61 1.17 -1.68
CA TYR A 97 7.08 1.81 -0.50
C TYR A 97 5.65 1.34 -0.27
N VAL A 98 5.34 1.07 1.00
CA VAL A 98 4.01 0.66 1.43
C VAL A 98 3.62 1.45 2.66
N ALA A 99 2.49 2.14 2.58
CA ALA A 99 1.90 2.83 3.71
C ALA A 99 0.64 2.11 4.19
N PHE A 100 0.51 2.04 5.51
CA PHE A 100 -0.59 1.46 6.24
C PHE A 100 -1.23 2.54 7.09
N VAL A 101 -2.55 2.64 7.02
CA VAL A 101 -3.34 3.60 7.76
C VAL A 101 -4.50 2.86 8.40
N ASP A 102 -4.51 2.77 9.73
CA ASP A 102 -5.66 2.33 10.51
C ASP A 102 -6.15 3.50 11.41
N ASP A 103 -7.14 3.23 12.26
CA ASP A 103 -7.76 4.26 13.10
C ASP A 103 -6.82 4.76 14.23
N GLU A 104 -5.77 4.01 14.55
CA GLU A 104 -4.85 4.29 15.66
C GLU A 104 -3.50 4.85 15.20
N GLN A 105 -3.03 4.41 14.02
CA GLN A 105 -1.67 4.67 13.57
C GLN A 105 -1.55 4.77 12.05
N THR A 106 -0.60 5.59 11.65
CA THR A 106 -0.05 5.65 10.29
C THR A 106 1.38 5.15 10.30
N PHE A 107 1.67 4.25 9.38
CA PHE A 107 2.96 3.58 9.25
C PHE A 107 3.36 3.52 7.78
N ILE A 108 4.61 3.88 7.46
CA ILE A 108 5.17 3.69 6.13
C ILE A 108 6.51 2.98 6.23
N THR A 109 6.74 2.04 5.33
CA THR A 109 7.97 1.26 5.21
C THR A 109 8.29 1.08 3.73
N ARG A 110 9.48 0.56 3.46
CA ARG A 110 9.76 -0.09 2.18
C ARG A 110 9.67 -1.60 2.41
N MET A 111 8.97 -2.30 1.53
CA MET A 111 9.05 -3.75 1.41
C MET A 111 10.10 -4.06 0.35
N ASP A 112 10.86 -5.14 0.51
CA ASP A 112 11.79 -5.61 -0.53
C ASP A 112 11.15 -6.81 -1.26
#